data_AF-A0AAV2PVR3-F1
#
_entry.id   AF-A0AAV2PVR3-F1
#
_cell.length_a   1.000
_cell.length_b   1.000
_cell.length_c   1.000
_cell.angle_alpha   90.00
_cell.angle_beta   90.00
_cell.angle_gamma   90.00
#
_symmetry.space_group_name_H-M   'P 1'
#
loop_
_entity.id
_entity.type
_entity.pdbx_description
1 polymer ?
#
loop_
_entity_poly.entity_id
_entity_poly.type
_entity_poly.pdbx_seq_one_letter_code
_entity_poly.pdbx_strand_id
1 'polypeptide(L)'
;MRVKSALNSLSVKMCSLDNSLFIWKRNGKLEGLICIYVDDFLWAGNATFKKCVIDELQKQFLIGSSASESFTYVGLRIKSFSDGITIDQTQYASSLVPVTISSARNMQRKSQLSESEKTAYRALVGQLNWMATHTRPDIAYDTCELSVAF
;
A
#
# COMPACT_ATOMS: atom_id res chain seq x y z
N MET A 1 6.59 -5.27 18.95
CA MET A 1 5.86 -5.99 17.88
C MET A 1 6.57 -7.32 17.63
N ARG A 2 5.87 -8.46 17.78
CA ARG A 2 6.44 -9.83 17.74
C ARG A 2 7.21 -10.15 16.45
N VAL A 3 6.79 -9.58 15.33
CA VAL A 3 7.42 -9.74 14.01
C VAL A 3 8.81 -9.10 13.97
N LYS A 4 8.96 -7.88 14.51
CA LYS A 4 10.25 -7.17 14.55
C LYS A 4 11.31 -7.93 15.35
N SER A 5 10.93 -8.52 16.49
CA SER A 5 11.84 -9.38 17.27
C SER A 5 12.23 -10.64 16.50
N ALA A 6 11.30 -11.27 15.78
CA ALA A 6 11.59 -12.44 14.96
C ALA A 6 12.58 -12.10 13.82
N LEU A 7 12.34 -11.02 13.08
CA LEU A 7 13.25 -10.55 12.03
C LEU A 7 14.64 -10.21 12.56
N ASN A 8 14.72 -9.52 13.70
CA ASN A 8 16.00 -9.21 14.33
C ASN A 8 16.78 -10.47 14.72
N SER A 9 16.09 -11.53 15.20
CA SER A 9 16.72 -12.81 15.53
C SER A 9 17.31 -13.53 14.30
N LEU A 10 16.76 -13.25 13.11
CA LEU A 10 17.23 -13.75 11.82
C LEU A 10 18.26 -12.83 11.15
N SER A 11 18.82 -11.87 11.90
CA SER A 11 19.78 -10.86 11.42
C SER A 11 19.22 -9.92 10.34
N VAL A 12 17.90 -9.79 10.24
CA VAL A 12 17.21 -8.86 9.34
C VAL A 12 17.02 -7.54 10.08
N LYS A 13 17.61 -6.45 9.59
CA LYS A 13 17.64 -5.16 10.29
C LYS A 13 16.64 -4.19 9.70
N MET A 14 15.95 -3.44 10.55
CA MET A 14 15.06 -2.36 10.11
C MET A 14 15.86 -1.28 9.38
N CYS A 15 15.29 -0.74 8.30
CA CYS A 15 15.84 0.41 7.59
C CYS A 15 15.78 1.66 8.47
N SER A 16 16.77 2.55 8.34
CA SER A 16 16.83 3.80 9.10
C SER A 16 15.86 4.87 8.58
N LEU A 17 15.43 4.76 7.32
CA LEU A 17 14.57 5.75 6.65
C LEU A 17 13.09 5.37 6.66
N ASP A 18 12.80 4.07 6.81
CA ASP A 18 11.45 3.52 6.75
C ASP A 18 11.32 2.39 7.78
N ASN A 19 10.42 2.56 8.75
CA ASN A 19 10.21 1.61 9.85
C ASN A 19 9.46 0.34 9.42
N SER A 20 8.86 0.35 8.24
CA SER A 20 8.20 -0.81 7.63
C SER A 20 9.13 -1.62 6.75
N LEU A 21 10.25 -1.05 6.31
CA LEU A 21 11.25 -1.75 5.50
C LEU A 21 12.33 -2.40 6.37
N PHE A 22 12.64 -3.66 6.09
CA PHE A 22 13.74 -4.37 6.69
C PHE A 22 14.66 -4.97 5.64
N ILE A 23 15.94 -5.02 5.97
CA ILE A 23 17.05 -5.27 5.07
C ILE A 23 17.89 -6.40 5.63
N TRP A 24 18.13 -7.40 4.79
CA TRP A 24 19.03 -8.50 5.10
C TRP A 24 20.27 -8.43 4.22
N LYS A 25 21.43 -8.31 4.87
CA LYS A 25 22.73 -8.22 4.21
C LYS A 25 23.64 -9.35 4.68
N ARG A 26 24.41 -9.90 3.74
CA ARG A 26 25.52 -10.83 4.01
C ARG A 26 26.79 -10.30 3.40
N ASN A 27 27.88 -10.31 4.17
CA ASN A 27 29.19 -9.80 3.72
C ASN A 27 29.10 -8.38 3.10
N GLY A 28 28.25 -7.52 3.69
CA GLY A 28 28.00 -6.15 3.19
C GLY A 28 27.06 -6.05 1.98
N LYS A 29 26.74 -7.16 1.30
CA LYS A 29 25.87 -7.20 0.12
C LYS A 29 24.40 -7.34 0.50
N LEU A 30 23.53 -6.60 -0.18
CA LEU A 30 22.08 -6.76 -0.08
C LEU A 30 21.65 -8.08 -0.72
N GLU A 31 20.96 -8.92 0.05
CA GLU A 31 20.48 -10.22 -0.43
C GLU A 31 18.97 -10.42 -0.26
N GLY A 32 18.32 -9.62 0.60
CA GLY A 32 16.88 -9.63 0.74
C GLY A 32 16.32 -8.40 1.43
N LEU A 33 15.04 -8.15 1.15
CA LEU A 33 14.22 -7.07 1.67
C LEU A 33 12.87 -7.64 2.10
N ILE A 34 12.31 -7.09 3.17
CA ILE A 34 10.94 -7.37 3.58
C ILE A 34 10.28 -6.07 4.04
N CYS A 35 9.14 -5.75 3.43
CA CYS A 35 8.25 -4.67 3.83
C CYS A 35 7.10 -5.26 4.64
N ILE A 36 6.78 -4.65 5.77
CA ILE A 36 5.68 -5.05 6.64
C ILE A 36 4.71 -3.89 6.78
N TYR A 37 3.46 -4.17 6.45
CA TYR A 37 2.36 -3.24 6.67
C TYR A 37 1.25 -3.95 7.44
N VAL A 38 1.16 -3.67 8.75
CA VAL A 38 0.25 -4.36 9.68
C VAL A 38 0.45 -5.88 9.61
N ASP A 39 -0.45 -6.61 8.96
CA ASP A 39 -0.44 -8.07 8.82
C ASP A 39 0.07 -8.55 7.45
N ASP A 40 0.32 -7.61 6.51
CA ASP A 40 0.77 -7.92 5.16
C ASP A 40 2.30 -7.86 5.04
N PHE A 41 2.86 -8.89 4.40
CA PHE A 41 4.29 -9.03 4.16
C PHE A 41 4.57 -9.02 2.66
N LEU A 42 5.41 -8.09 2.21
CA LEU A 42 5.97 -8.08 0.88
C LEU A 42 7.47 -8.31 0.98
N TRP A 43 8.04 -9.24 0.22
CA TRP A 43 9.46 -9.51 0.28
C TRP A 43 10.06 -9.76 -1.10
N ALA A 44 11.35 -9.50 -1.22
CA ALA A 44 12.15 -9.80 -2.41
C ALA A 44 13.56 -10.19 -1.97
N GLY A 45 14.15 -11.18 -2.63
CA GLY A 45 15.50 -11.62 -2.29
C GLY A 45 15.91 -12.87 -3.06
N ASN A 46 17.15 -13.31 -2.83
CA ASN A 46 17.69 -14.51 -3.45
C ASN A 46 17.18 -15.80 -2.75
N ALA A 47 17.54 -16.96 -3.31
CA ALA A 47 17.16 -18.26 -2.75
C ALA A 47 17.69 -18.47 -1.31
N THR A 48 18.83 -17.87 -0.97
CA THR A 48 19.40 -17.92 0.38
C THR A 48 18.55 -17.14 1.37
N PHE A 49 18.12 -15.93 1.03
CA PHE A 49 17.22 -15.14 1.85
C PHE A 49 15.90 -15.87 2.09
N LYS A 50 15.31 -16.45 1.04
CA LYS A 50 14.10 -17.28 1.19
C LYS A 50 14.32 -18.39 2.22
N LYS A 51 15.37 -19.19 2.06
CA LYS A 51 15.65 -20.35 2.93
C LYS A 51 15.97 -19.95 4.37
N CYS A 52 16.79 -18.92 4.57
CA CYS A 52 17.29 -18.55 5.89
C CYS A 52 16.35 -17.62 6.66
N VAL A 53 15.51 -16.86 5.97
CA VAL A 53 14.65 -15.84 6.59
C VAL A 53 13.19 -16.17 6.40
N ILE A 54 12.71 -16.27 5.15
CA ILE A 54 11.28 -16.41 4.87
C ILE A 54 10.75 -17.75 5.41
N ASP A 55 11.42 -18.85 5.08
CA ASP A 55 10.99 -20.19 5.51
C ASP A 55 11.02 -20.32 7.06
N GLU A 56 11.95 -19.65 7.75
CA GLU A 56 11.99 -19.60 9.22
C GLU A 56 10.89 -18.71 9.81
N LEU A 57 10.58 -17.59 9.15
CA LEU A 57 9.49 -16.71 9.55
C LEU A 57 8.13 -17.43 9.41
N GLN A 58 7.94 -18.18 8.33
CA GLN A 58 6.71 -18.97 8.09
C GLN A 58 6.48 -20.06 9.15
N LYS A 59 7.52 -20.52 9.85
CA LYS A 59 7.36 -21.46 10.99
C LYS A 59 6.86 -20.79 12.26
N GLN A 60 7.12 -19.48 12.42
CA GLN A 60 6.80 -18.72 13.63
C GLN A 60 5.44 -18.02 13.58
N PHE A 61 4.90 -17.82 12.37
CA PHE A 61 3.67 -17.07 12.11
C PHE A 61 2.72 -17.88 11.24
N LEU A 62 1.42 -17.79 11.53
CA LEU A 62 0.39 -18.39 10.68
C LEU A 62 0.25 -17.55 9.40
N ILE A 63 0.73 -18.07 8.28
CA ILE A 63 0.56 -17.43 6.97
C ILE A 63 -0.73 -17.93 6.34
N GLY A 64 -1.73 -17.05 6.21
CA GLY A 64 -3.02 -17.42 5.64
C GLY A 64 -2.95 -17.71 4.14
N SER A 65 -2.20 -16.90 3.39
CA SER A 65 -1.96 -17.12 1.97
C SER A 65 -0.61 -16.54 1.55
N SER A 66 -0.04 -17.08 0.47
CA SER A 66 1.18 -16.56 -0.16
C SER A 66 1.02 -16.59 -1.67
N ALA A 67 1.48 -15.54 -2.34
CA ALA A 67 1.46 -15.44 -3.79
C ALA A 67 2.79 -14.89 -4.29
N SER A 68 3.13 -15.23 -5.53
CA SER A 68 4.31 -14.75 -6.25
C SER A 68 3.90 -14.35 -7.66
N GLU A 69 4.74 -13.54 -8.33
CA GLU A 69 4.58 -13.09 -9.73
C GLU A 69 3.38 -12.19 -10.02
N SER A 70 2.20 -12.44 -9.47
CA SER A 70 1.00 -11.59 -9.62
C SER A 70 0.16 -11.64 -8.35
N PHE A 71 0.11 -10.53 -7.61
CA PHE A 71 -0.60 -10.43 -6.34
C PHE A 71 -1.00 -8.98 -6.02
N THR A 72 -1.82 -8.80 -4.99
CA THR A 72 -2.19 -7.48 -4.47
C THR A 72 -1.54 -7.28 -3.11
N TYR A 73 -0.86 -6.14 -2.92
CA TYR A 73 -0.27 -5.74 -1.64
C TYR A 73 -0.76 -4.34 -1.28
N VAL A 74 -1.46 -4.19 -0.16
CA VAL A 74 -2.01 -2.90 0.32
C VAL A 74 -2.82 -2.16 -0.76
N GLY A 75 -3.59 -2.90 -1.57
CA GLY A 75 -4.40 -2.35 -2.66
C GLY A 75 -3.64 -1.99 -3.95
N LEU A 76 -2.33 -2.27 -4.02
CA LEU A 76 -1.53 -2.19 -5.24
C LEU A 76 -1.43 -3.57 -5.89
N ARG A 77 -1.86 -3.70 -7.14
CA ARG A 77 -1.66 -4.92 -7.91
C ARG A 77 -0.24 -4.90 -8.48
N ILE A 78 0.57 -5.86 -8.07
CA ILE A 78 1.97 -5.99 -8.46
C ILE A 78 2.10 -7.21 -9.35
N LYS A 79 2.74 -7.03 -10.50
CA LYS A 79 3.12 -8.13 -11.39
C LYS A 79 4.60 -8.08 -11.71
N SER A 80 5.28 -9.19 -11.57
CA SER A 80 6.69 -9.35 -11.88
C SER A 80 6.85 -10.11 -13.18
N PHE A 81 7.75 -9.63 -14.02
CA PHE A 81 8.13 -10.21 -15.31
C PHE A 81 9.65 -10.41 -15.34
N SER A 82 10.16 -11.05 -16.39
CA SER A 82 11.60 -11.27 -16.54
C SER A 82 12.40 -9.97 -16.71
N ASP A 83 11.77 -8.92 -17.20
CA ASP A 83 12.37 -7.63 -17.53
C ASP A 83 11.98 -6.48 -16.58
N GLY A 84 11.08 -6.72 -15.63
CA GLY A 84 10.66 -5.67 -14.70
C GLY A 84 9.45 -6.01 -13.84
N ILE A 85 8.90 -4.97 -13.23
CA ILE A 85 7.73 -5.04 -12.35
C ILE A 85 6.75 -3.96 -12.82
N THR A 86 5.47 -4.33 -12.93
CA THR A 86 4.38 -3.36 -13.14
C THR A 86 3.55 -3.25 -11.88
N ILE A 87 3.10 -2.04 -11.58
CA ILE A 87 2.23 -1.74 -10.43
C ILE A 87 1.03 -0.96 -10.96
N ASP A 88 -0.18 -1.39 -10.60
CA ASP A 88 -1.41 -0.69 -10.98
C ASP A 88 -2.48 -0.75 -9.88
N GLN A 89 -3.48 0.14 -9.99
CA GLN A 89 -4.63 0.21 -9.08
C GLN A 89 -5.95 0.11 -9.83
N THR A 90 -5.99 -0.62 -10.95
CA THR A 90 -7.18 -0.69 -11.83
C THR A 90 -8.43 -1.14 -11.06
N GLN A 91 -8.30 -2.16 -10.22
CA GLN A 91 -9.42 -2.68 -9.43
C GLN A 91 -9.90 -1.65 -8.39
N TYR A 92 -8.98 -0.93 -7.75
CA TYR A 92 -9.31 0.11 -6.80
C TYR A 92 -10.02 1.29 -7.48
N ALA A 93 -9.51 1.75 -8.62
CA ALA A 93 -10.13 2.80 -9.42
C ALA A 93 -11.57 2.44 -9.82
N SER A 94 -11.79 1.20 -10.28
CA SER A 94 -13.13 0.72 -10.63
C SER A 94 -14.08 0.57 -9.43
N SER A 95 -13.57 0.53 -8.21
CA SER A 95 -14.38 0.44 -6.99
C SER A 95 -14.84 1.79 -6.45
N LEU A 96 -14.31 2.90 -6.97
CA LEU A 96 -14.65 4.24 -6.51
C LEU A 96 -16.08 4.60 -6.88
N VAL A 97 -16.83 5.07 -5.89
CA VAL A 97 -18.23 5.50 -6.05
C VAL A 97 -18.30 7.02 -5.88
N PRO A 98 -18.83 7.76 -6.87
CA PRO A 98 -19.06 9.19 -6.72
C PRO A 98 -20.00 9.49 -5.55
N VAL A 99 -19.83 10.67 -4.94
CA VAL A 99 -20.78 11.13 -3.91
C VAL A 99 -22.15 11.35 -4.57
N THR A 100 -23.16 10.62 -4.10
CA THR A 100 -24.53 10.75 -4.60
C THR A 100 -25.14 12.07 -4.12
N ILE A 101 -25.51 12.93 -5.05
CA ILE A 101 -26.21 14.19 -4.78
C ILE A 101 -27.66 14.02 -5.20
N SER A 102 -28.60 14.16 -4.26
CA SER A 102 -30.03 14.10 -4.58
C SER A 102 -30.47 15.29 -5.41
N SER A 103 -31.53 15.15 -6.22
CA SER A 103 -32.09 16.25 -7.00
C SER A 103 -32.49 17.44 -6.11
N ALA A 104 -33.01 17.17 -4.91
CA ALA A 104 -33.34 18.17 -3.91
C ALA A 104 -32.10 18.95 -3.44
N ARG A 105 -31.00 18.23 -3.14
CA ARG A 105 -29.75 18.87 -2.72
C ARG A 105 -29.10 19.68 -3.84
N ASN A 106 -29.18 19.20 -5.08
CA ASN A 106 -28.63 19.86 -6.26
C ASN A 106 -29.29 21.23 -6.55
N MET A 107 -30.54 21.44 -6.11
CA MET A 107 -31.20 22.75 -6.20
C MET A 107 -30.62 23.78 -5.20
N GLN A 108 -29.93 23.33 -4.14
CA GLN A 108 -29.42 24.18 -3.06
C GLN A 108 -27.93 24.53 -3.23
N ARG A 109 -27.47 24.88 -4.43
CA ARG A 109 -26.02 25.03 -4.72
C ARG A 109 -25.27 26.04 -3.85
N LYS A 110 -25.96 27.06 -3.34
CA LYS A 110 -25.39 28.11 -2.48
C LYS A 110 -25.44 27.77 -0.99
N SER A 111 -26.14 26.70 -0.59
CA SER A 111 -26.18 26.31 0.82
C SER A 111 -24.86 25.66 1.23
N GLN A 112 -24.47 25.90 2.48
CA GLN A 112 -23.30 25.25 3.06
C GLN A 112 -23.49 23.72 3.06
N LEU A 113 -22.37 23.00 2.89
CA LEU A 113 -22.36 21.55 3.02
C LEU A 113 -22.69 21.13 4.45
N SER A 114 -23.51 20.10 4.60
CA SER A 114 -23.70 19.44 5.89
C SER A 114 -22.43 18.69 6.31
N GLU A 115 -22.33 18.33 7.60
CA GLU A 115 -21.18 17.53 8.07
C GLU A 115 -21.10 16.15 7.41
N SER A 116 -22.24 15.54 7.06
CA SER A 116 -22.25 14.27 6.33
C SER A 116 -21.75 14.42 4.90
N GLU A 117 -22.10 15.52 4.22
CA GLU A 117 -21.61 15.84 2.88
C GLU A 117 -20.11 16.13 2.88
N LYS A 118 -19.62 16.92 3.84
CA LYS A 118 -18.19 17.16 4.03
C LYS A 118 -17.44 15.85 4.27
N THR A 119 -17.99 14.96 5.09
CA THR A 119 -17.39 13.66 5.38
C THR A 119 -17.32 12.78 4.12
N ALA A 120 -18.41 12.69 3.37
CA ALA A 120 -18.44 11.92 2.12
C ALA A 120 -17.46 12.48 1.07
N TYR A 121 -17.39 13.81 0.93
CA TYR A 121 -16.45 14.46 0.05
C TYR A 121 -14.99 14.20 0.45
N ARG A 122 -14.64 14.41 1.73
CA ARG A 122 -13.29 14.13 2.26
C ARG A 122 -12.90 12.67 2.08
N ALA A 123 -13.84 11.75 2.28
CA ALA A 123 -13.61 10.32 2.04
C ALA A 123 -13.25 10.04 0.57
N LEU A 124 -13.99 10.62 -0.39
CA LEU A 124 -13.70 10.46 -1.81
C LEU A 124 -12.36 11.11 -2.19
N VAL A 125 -12.08 12.32 -1.70
CA VAL A 125 -10.77 12.99 -1.94
C VAL A 125 -9.61 12.17 -1.37
N GLY A 126 -9.77 11.57 -0.18
CA GLY A 126 -8.78 10.65 0.38
C GLY A 126 -8.53 9.42 -0.52
N GLN A 127 -9.58 8.86 -1.12
CA GLN A 127 -9.46 7.76 -2.07
C GLN A 127 -8.74 8.18 -3.37
N LEU A 128 -9.03 9.37 -3.88
CA LEU A 128 -8.31 9.93 -5.03
C LEU A 128 -6.83 10.17 -4.71
N ASN A 129 -6.53 10.69 -3.51
CA ASN A 129 -5.17 10.96 -3.05
C ASN A 129 -4.35 9.67 -2.93
N TRP A 130 -4.98 8.57 -2.51
CA TRP A 130 -4.34 7.26 -2.51
C TRP A 130 -3.85 6.85 -3.91
N MET A 131 -4.66 7.04 -4.96
CA MET A 131 -4.23 6.75 -6.33
C MET A 131 -3.18 7.74 -6.83
N ALA A 132 -3.38 9.03 -6.56
CA ALA A 132 -2.53 10.12 -7.02
C ALA A 132 -1.07 9.95 -6.57
N THR A 133 -0.88 9.44 -5.35
CA THR A 133 0.43 9.25 -4.73
C THR A 133 1.13 7.94 -5.11
N HIS A 134 0.45 7.02 -5.80
CA HIS A 134 0.99 5.68 -6.08
C HIS A 134 1.05 5.33 -7.57
N THR A 135 -0.07 5.39 -8.29
CA THR A 135 -0.14 4.89 -9.69
C THR A 135 -0.75 5.88 -10.68
N ARG A 136 -1.32 6.99 -10.22
CA ARG A 136 -1.96 8.02 -11.05
C ARG A 136 -1.42 9.43 -10.76
N PRO A 137 -0.12 9.69 -10.95
CA PRO A 137 0.43 11.02 -10.71
C PRO A 137 -0.20 12.10 -11.60
N ASP A 138 -0.83 11.71 -12.71
CA ASP A 138 -1.55 12.59 -13.63
C ASP A 138 -2.75 13.31 -12.98
N ILE A 139 -3.36 12.76 -11.92
CA ILE A 139 -4.47 13.41 -11.19
C ILE A 139 -4.02 14.15 -9.93
N ALA A 140 -2.70 14.24 -9.67
CA ALA A 140 -2.19 14.78 -8.42
C ALA A 140 -2.55 16.25 -8.21
N TYR A 141 -2.51 17.05 -9.29
CA TYR A 141 -2.91 18.45 -9.23
C TYR A 141 -4.39 18.60 -8.88
N ASP A 142 -5.29 17.95 -9.62
CA ASP A 142 -6.73 18.04 -9.39
C ASP A 142 -7.10 17.55 -7.98
N THR A 143 -6.45 16.49 -7.50
CA THR A 143 -6.68 15.96 -6.16
C THR A 143 -6.21 16.92 -5.07
N CYS A 144 -5.09 17.62 -5.29
CA CYS A 144 -4.58 18.66 -4.39
C CYS A 144 -5.56 19.83 -4.30
N GLU A 145 -6.05 20.33 -5.44
CA GLU A 145 -7.03 21.41 -5.50
C GLU A 145 -8.33 21.04 -4.76
N LEU A 146 -8.82 19.81 -4.92
CA LEU A 146 -9.97 19.30 -4.17
C LEU A 146 -9.71 19.20 -2.65
N SER A 147 -8.45 18.99 -2.25
CA SER A 147 -8.06 18.89 -0.84
C SER A 147 -7.95 20.24 -0.12
N VAL A 148 -8.01 21.36 -0.84
CA VAL A 148 -7.96 22.72 -0.26
C VAL A 148 -9.29 23.45 -0.31
N ALA A 149 -10.33 22.85 -0.90
CA ALA A 149 -11.65 23.47 -1.12
C ALA A 149 -12.53 23.59 0.15
N PHE A 150 -11.92 23.69 1.34
CA PHE A 150 -12.61 23.69 2.64
C PHE A 150 -12.68 25.07 3.29
#